data_AF-A0AAN8UKK4-F1
#
_entry.id   AF-A0AAN8UKK4-F1
#
_cell.length_a   1.000
_cell.length_b   1.000
_cell.length_c   1.000
_cell.angle_alpha   90.00
_cell.angle_beta   90.00
_cell.angle_gamma   90.00
#
_symmetry.space_group_name_H-M   'P 1'
#
loop_
_entity.id
_entity.type
_entity.pdbx_description
1 polymer ?
#
loop_
_entity_poly.entity_id
_entity_poly.type
_entity_poly.pdbx_seq_one_letter_code
_entity_poly.pdbx_strand_id
1 'polypeptide(L)'
;MSFWNSVPWTSIIKDAATNAFGVAKFLCLIHVTNQYVVSPVLAVGPSMVPTIDLTGNLVFVERLSTRFGKLAPGDIVIVRDPQNPRQILTKRLTALEGDTVTYSVDPDHPEKSETVIV
;
A
#
# COMPACT_ATOMS: atom_id res chain seq x y z
N MET A 1 38.47 38.36 -35.63
CA MET A 1 37.95 37.00 -35.40
C MET A 1 37.64 36.89 -33.90
N SER A 2 36.44 37.26 -33.46
CA SER A 2 36.04 37.14 -32.04
C SER A 2 34.52 36.98 -31.96
N PHE A 3 34.05 35.76 -32.26
CA PHE A 3 32.63 35.38 -32.31
C PHE A 3 32.13 34.77 -30.99
N TRP A 4 32.76 35.09 -29.86
CA TRP A 4 32.58 34.37 -28.59
C TRP A 4 32.24 35.31 -27.42
N ASN A 5 31.12 36.06 -27.45
CA ASN A 5 30.64 36.74 -26.23
C ASN A 5 29.16 37.20 -26.26
N SER A 6 28.23 36.32 -26.62
CA SER A 6 26.79 36.65 -26.62
C SER A 6 25.88 35.60 -26.00
N VAL A 7 26.42 34.65 -25.24
CA VAL A 7 25.60 33.61 -24.58
C VAL A 7 25.10 34.15 -23.22
N PRO A 8 23.78 34.29 -23.02
CA PRO A 8 23.21 34.80 -21.76
C PRO A 8 23.17 33.69 -20.70
N TRP A 9 24.34 33.33 -20.19
CA TRP A 9 24.50 32.24 -19.22
C TRP A 9 23.63 32.38 -17.97
N THR A 10 23.42 33.62 -17.50
CA THR A 10 22.67 33.88 -16.26
C THR A 10 21.18 33.59 -16.39
N SER A 11 20.56 33.84 -17.55
CA SER A 11 19.15 33.51 -17.77
C SER A 11 18.96 32.01 -17.91
N ILE A 12 19.84 31.34 -18.67
CA ILE A 12 19.83 29.88 -18.84
C ILE A 12 19.96 29.17 -17.48
N ILE A 13 20.88 29.62 -16.62
CA ILE A 13 21.07 29.04 -15.28
C ILE A 13 19.84 29.29 -14.39
N LYS A 14 19.23 30.47 -14.46
CA LYS A 14 18.05 30.81 -13.64
C LYS A 14 16.81 30.01 -14.05
N ASP A 15 16.61 29.83 -15.36
CA ASP A 15 15.52 29.02 -15.90
C ASP A 15 15.72 27.55 -15.57
N ALA A 16 16.94 27.04 -15.73
CA ALA A 16 17.30 25.68 -15.32
C ALA A 16 17.10 25.45 -13.81
N ALA A 17 17.51 26.39 -12.96
CA ALA A 17 17.33 26.30 -11.52
C ALA A 17 15.85 26.30 -11.10
N THR A 18 15.03 27.15 -11.72
CA THR A 18 13.59 27.21 -11.44
C THR A 18 12.89 25.91 -11.84
N ASN A 19 13.21 25.38 -13.02
CA ASN A 19 12.68 24.11 -13.50
C ASN A 19 13.16 22.94 -12.63
N ALA A 20 14.44 22.90 -12.26
CA ALA A 20 14.99 21.88 -11.38
C ALA A 20 14.32 21.88 -10.00
N PHE A 21 14.05 23.06 -9.43
CA PHE A 21 13.32 23.17 -8.18
C PHE A 21 11.88 22.66 -8.29
N GLY A 22 11.21 22.92 -9.42
CA GLY A 22 9.89 22.36 -9.72
C GLY A 22 9.90 20.83 -9.78
N VAL A 23 10.87 20.25 -10.51
CA VAL A 23 11.03 18.80 -10.62
C VAL A 23 11.34 18.17 -9.26
N ALA A 24 12.23 18.77 -8.47
CA ALA A 24 12.55 18.28 -7.13
C ALA A 24 11.33 18.26 -6.21
N LYS A 25 10.51 19.31 -6.22
CA LYS A 25 9.24 19.35 -5.48
C LYS A 25 8.27 18.27 -5.93
N PHE A 26 8.15 18.06 -7.24
CA PHE A 26 7.27 17.05 -7.80
C PHE A 26 7.69 15.63 -7.39
N LEU A 27 8.99 15.32 -7.48
CA LEU A 27 9.53 14.04 -7.03
C LEU A 27 9.34 13.82 -5.52
N CYS A 28 9.54 14.85 -4.72
CA CYS A 28 9.27 14.80 -3.28
C CYS A 28 7.79 14.52 -2.99
N LEU A 29 6.88 15.19 -3.70
CA LEU A 29 5.44 14.96 -3.57
C LEU A 29 5.06 13.53 -3.94
N ILE A 30 5.59 12.99 -5.04
CA ILE A 30 5.40 11.58 -5.43
C ILE A 30 5.91 10.65 -4.35
N HIS A 31 7.12 10.89 -3.83
CA HIS A 31 7.73 10.04 -2.82
C HIS A 31 6.88 9.98 -1.53
N VAL A 32 6.42 11.13 -1.04
CA VAL A 32 5.54 11.21 0.13
C VAL A 32 4.20 10.53 -0.16
N THR A 33 3.61 10.77 -1.33
CA THR A 33 2.32 10.15 -1.70
C THR A 33 2.42 8.63 -1.75
N ASN A 34 3.47 8.10 -2.37
CA ASN A 34 3.68 6.65 -2.46
C ASN A 34 3.94 6.01 -1.09
N GLN A 35 4.64 6.72 -0.21
CA GLN A 35 5.00 6.19 1.11
C GLN A 35 3.87 6.29 2.13
N TYR A 36 3.00 7.29 2.06
CA TYR A 36 2.00 7.55 3.10
C TYR A 36 0.56 7.43 2.65
N VAL A 37 0.27 7.57 1.35
CA VAL A 37 -1.11 7.61 0.85
C VAL A 37 -1.48 6.28 0.22
N VAL A 38 -0.83 5.94 -0.89
CA VAL A 38 -1.15 4.76 -1.68
C VAL A 38 0.12 4.14 -2.21
N SER A 39 0.24 2.82 -2.06
CA SER A 39 1.37 2.06 -2.61
C SER A 39 0.84 0.98 -3.54
N PRO A 40 1.32 0.88 -4.79
CA PRO A 40 1.07 -0.28 -5.61
C PRO A 40 1.82 -1.49 -5.05
N VAL A 41 1.15 -2.63 -4.96
CA VAL A 41 1.72 -3.91 -4.51
C VAL A 41 1.22 -5.01 -5.43
N LEU A 42 2.11 -5.92 -5.84
CA LEU A 42 1.72 -7.12 -6.56
C LEU A 42 1.27 -8.17 -5.54
N ALA A 43 -0.02 -8.44 -5.48
CA ALA A 43 -0.59 -9.44 -4.59
C ALA A 43 -0.72 -10.77 -5.32
N VAL A 44 0.00 -11.79 -4.86
CA VAL A 44 0.01 -13.14 -5.44
C VAL A 44 -0.28 -14.14 -4.32
N GLY A 45 -1.30 -14.99 -4.49
CA GLY A 45 -1.54 -16.09 -3.57
C GLY A 45 -2.91 -16.74 -3.70
N PRO A 46 -3.00 -18.07 -3.54
CA PRO A 46 -4.26 -18.83 -3.69
C PRO A 46 -5.30 -18.51 -2.61
N SER A 47 -4.91 -17.89 -1.49
CA SER A 47 -5.82 -17.68 -0.36
C SER A 47 -6.88 -16.60 -0.56
N MET A 48 -6.83 -15.87 -1.67
CA MET A 48 -7.76 -14.78 -1.98
C MET A 48 -8.59 -15.03 -3.25
N VAL A 49 -8.57 -16.25 -3.79
CA VAL A 49 -9.43 -16.63 -4.93
C VAL A 49 -10.90 -16.62 -4.46
N PRO A 50 -11.85 -16.02 -5.22
CA PRO A 50 -11.72 -15.48 -6.59
C PRO A 50 -11.40 -13.97 -6.67
N THR A 51 -11.20 -13.27 -5.55
CA THR A 51 -10.98 -11.81 -5.54
C THR A 51 -9.61 -11.41 -6.11
N ILE A 52 -8.57 -12.19 -5.83
CA ILE A 52 -7.22 -12.02 -6.38
C ILE A 52 -6.86 -13.31 -7.11
N ASP A 53 -6.42 -13.16 -8.36
CA ASP A 53 -6.11 -14.30 -9.21
C ASP A 53 -4.81 -14.99 -8.78
N LEU A 54 -4.68 -16.27 -9.13
CA LEU A 54 -3.50 -17.10 -8.86
C LEU A 54 -2.24 -16.55 -9.53
N THR A 55 -2.40 -15.94 -10.71
CA THR A 55 -1.30 -15.35 -11.49
C THR A 55 -0.79 -14.04 -10.90
N GLY A 56 -1.53 -13.44 -9.97
CA GLY A 56 -1.18 -12.20 -9.30
C GLY A 56 -1.82 -10.98 -9.93
N ASN A 57 -2.38 -10.11 -9.07
CA ASN A 57 -2.99 -8.85 -9.49
C ASN A 57 -2.23 -7.65 -8.92
N LEU A 58 -2.13 -6.58 -9.71
CA LEU A 58 -1.63 -5.29 -9.20
C LEU A 58 -2.73 -4.63 -8.36
N VAL A 59 -2.48 -4.50 -7.06
CA VAL A 59 -3.42 -3.91 -6.11
C VAL A 59 -2.86 -2.59 -5.59
N PHE A 60 -3.71 -1.59 -5.43
CA PHE A 60 -3.37 -0.35 -4.76
C PHE A 60 -3.76 -0.43 -3.29
N VAL A 61 -2.81 -0.16 -2.40
CA VAL A 61 -2.99 -0.26 -0.96
C VAL A 61 -2.99 1.12 -0.37
N GLU A 62 -4.10 1.49 0.26
CA GLU A 62 -4.22 2.73 1.02
C GLU A 62 -3.58 2.58 2.40
N ARG A 63 -2.79 3.57 2.82
CA ARG A 63 -2.17 3.62 4.16
C ARG A 63 -2.83 4.62 5.12
N LEU A 64 -3.84 5.37 4.67
CA LEU A 64 -4.56 6.35 5.49
C LEU A 64 -5.57 5.68 6.41
N SER A 65 -6.40 4.77 5.89
CA SER A 65 -7.43 4.06 6.66
C SER A 65 -6.89 3.37 7.92
N THR A 66 -5.68 2.79 7.86
CA THR A 66 -5.02 2.20 9.03
C THR A 66 -4.59 3.22 10.09
N ARG A 67 -4.22 4.44 9.69
CA ARG A 67 -3.82 5.52 10.61
C ARG A 67 -4.99 6.26 11.23
N PHE A 68 -6.10 6.36 10.50
CA PHE A 68 -7.31 7.03 10.97
C PHE A 68 -8.29 6.10 11.70
N GLY A 69 -7.95 4.82 11.87
CA GLY A 69 -8.83 3.85 12.53
C GLY A 69 -10.14 3.61 11.76
N LYS A 70 -10.10 3.74 10.42
CA LYS A 70 -11.27 3.60 9.54
C LYS A 70 -11.39 2.22 8.90
N LEU A 71 -10.65 1.25 9.42
CA LEU A 71 -10.76 -0.14 8.95
C LEU A 71 -12.12 -0.70 9.35
N ALA A 72 -12.72 -1.48 8.46
CA ALA A 72 -13.99 -2.15 8.71
C ALA A 72 -13.88 -3.65 8.37
N PRO A 73 -14.64 -4.52 9.08
CA PRO A 73 -14.80 -5.91 8.67
C PRO A 73 -15.23 -6.00 7.19
N GLY A 74 -14.54 -6.84 6.43
CA GLY A 74 -14.69 -7.00 5.00
C GLY A 74 -13.57 -6.39 4.17
N ASP A 75 -12.80 -5.45 4.72
CA ASP A 75 -11.68 -4.80 4.04
C ASP A 75 -10.56 -5.80 3.71
N ILE A 76 -9.85 -5.56 2.60
CA ILE A 76 -8.67 -6.35 2.24
C ILE A 76 -7.43 -5.65 2.79
N VAL A 77 -6.71 -6.33 3.66
CA VAL A 77 -5.53 -5.80 4.33
C VAL A 77 -4.28 -6.56 3.90
N ILE A 78 -3.18 -5.80 3.80
CA ILE A 78 -1.86 -6.36 3.60
C ILE A 78 -1.14 -6.34 4.94
N VAL A 79 -0.74 -7.52 5.41
CA VAL A 79 -0.08 -7.71 6.70
C VAL A 79 1.24 -8.44 6.49
N ARG A 80 2.21 -8.19 7.37
CA ARG A 80 3.42 -9.03 7.43
C ARG A 80 3.08 -10.28 8.20
N ASP A 81 3.59 -11.41 7.74
CA ASP A 81 3.44 -12.67 8.46
C ASP A 81 4.16 -12.55 9.82
N PRO A 82 3.47 -12.80 10.95
CA PRO A 82 4.08 -12.78 12.27
C PRO A 82 5.16 -13.86 12.46
N GLN A 83 5.09 -14.98 11.74
CA GLN A 83 6.09 -16.04 11.79
C GLN A 83 7.28 -15.74 10.88
N ASN A 84 7.04 -15.11 9.73
CA ASN A 84 8.08 -14.75 8.77
C ASN A 84 7.93 -13.31 8.28
N PRO A 85 8.57 -12.32 8.92
CA PRO A 85 8.43 -10.91 8.56
C PRO A 85 8.85 -10.55 7.13
N ARG A 86 9.56 -11.44 6.42
CA ARG A 86 9.91 -11.26 5.01
C ARG A 86 8.74 -11.55 4.07
N GLN A 87 7.74 -12.29 4.54
CA GLN A 87 6.55 -12.63 3.79
C GLN A 87 5.44 -11.61 4.05
N ILE A 88 4.83 -11.16 2.96
CA ILE A 88 3.69 -10.26 2.99
C ILE A 88 2.46 -11.08 2.59
N LEU A 89 1.41 -11.01 3.41
CA LEU A 89 0.16 -11.72 3.23
C LEU A 89 -0.94 -10.74 2.88
N THR A 90 -1.83 -11.15 1.98
CA THR A 90 -3.07 -10.44 1.68
C THR A 90 -4.24 -11.25 2.24
N LYS A 91 -5.03 -10.63 3.11
CA LYS A 91 -6.16 -11.28 3.80
C LYS A 91 -7.36 -10.35 3.83
N ARG A 92 -8.54 -10.92 4.05
CA ARG A 92 -9.76 -10.17 4.33
C ARG A 92 -9.91 -10.01 5.84
N LEU A 93 -10.16 -8.79 6.28
CA LEU A 93 -10.38 -8.46 7.68
C LEU A 93 -11.75 -9.00 8.11
N THR A 94 -11.79 -9.89 9.09
CA THR A 94 -13.06 -10.48 9.57
C THR A 94 -13.61 -9.72 10.77
N ALA A 95 -12.73 -9.20 11.62
CA ALA A 95 -13.08 -8.60 12.91
C ALA A 95 -11.98 -7.62 13.35
N LEU A 96 -12.37 -6.67 14.19
CA LEU A 96 -11.49 -5.69 14.83
C LEU A 96 -11.35 -5.98 16.33
N GLU A 97 -10.43 -5.29 17.00
CA GLU A 97 -10.26 -5.37 18.46
C GLU A 97 -11.59 -5.16 19.19
N GLY A 98 -11.94 -6.07 20.09
CA GLY A 98 -13.19 -6.04 20.84
C GLY A 98 -14.38 -6.73 20.15
N ASP A 99 -14.24 -7.15 18.89
CA ASP A 99 -15.24 -7.98 18.22
C ASP A 99 -15.15 -9.43 18.70
N THR A 100 -16.30 -10.12 18.68
CA THR A 100 -16.40 -11.55 18.98
C THR A 100 -16.54 -12.35 17.69
N VAL A 101 -15.64 -13.29 17.44
CA VAL A 101 -15.69 -14.16 16.26
C VAL A 101 -15.99 -15.59 16.69
N THR A 102 -17.10 -16.14 16.18
CA THR A 102 -17.45 -17.55 16.32
C THR A 102 -17.11 -18.28 15.04
N TYR A 103 -16.30 -19.33 15.12
CA TYR A 103 -15.95 -20.18 13.98
C TYR A 103 -16.21 -21.65 14.29
N SER A 104 -16.60 -22.41 13.26
CA SER A 104 -16.77 -23.86 13.34
C SER A 104 -15.40 -24.52 13.21
N VAL A 105 -15.01 -25.31 14.22
CA VAL A 105 -13.69 -25.96 14.27
C VAL A 105 -13.63 -27.16 13.33
N ASP A 106 -14.77 -27.83 13.14
CA ASP A 106 -14.86 -29.07 12.38
C ASP A 106 -16.03 -29.01 11.39
N PRO A 107 -15.80 -29.11 10.07
CA PRO A 107 -16.87 -29.07 9.08
C PRO A 107 -17.84 -30.26 9.20
N ASP A 108 -17.41 -31.39 9.75
CA ASP A 108 -18.27 -32.58 9.96
C ASP A 108 -19.08 -32.51 11.26
N HIS A 109 -18.71 -31.64 12.21
CA HIS A 109 -19.38 -31.49 13.50
C HIS A 109 -19.69 -30.02 13.81
N PRO A 110 -20.72 -29.43 13.18
CA PRO A 110 -21.02 -28.00 13.28
C PRO A 110 -21.37 -27.51 14.69
N GLU A 111 -21.72 -28.42 15.62
CA GLU A 111 -21.96 -28.06 17.02
C GLU A 111 -20.70 -27.61 17.77
N LYS A 112 -19.51 -28.00 17.28
CA LYS A 112 -18.25 -27.59 17.90
C LYS A 112 -17.82 -26.23 17.36
N SER A 113 -18.40 -25.18 17.94
CA SER A 113 -18.02 -23.79 17.68
C SER A 113 -17.10 -23.26 18.78
N GLU A 114 -16.04 -22.58 18.38
CA GLU A 114 -15.16 -21.83 19.28
C GLU A 114 -15.41 -20.35 19.07
N THR A 115 -15.43 -19.60 20.18
CA THR A 115 -15.63 -18.16 20.18
C THR A 115 -14.39 -17.49 20.73
N VAL A 116 -13.80 -16.62 19.92
CA VAL A 116 -12.58 -15.87 20.27
C VAL A 116 -12.92 -14.38 20.24
N ILE A 117 -12.49 -13.68 21.29
CA ILE A 117 -12.53 -12.23 21.37
C ILE A 117 -11.20 -11.71 20.81
N VAL A 118 -11.28 -10.81 19.85
CA VAL A 118 -10.11 -10.24 19.14
C VAL A 118 -9.44 -9.16 19.97
#